data_AF-K7WNU6-F1
#
_entry.id   AF-K7WNU6-F1
#
_cell.length_a   1.000
_cell.length_b   1.000
_cell.length_c   1.000
_cell.angle_alpha   90.00
_cell.angle_beta   90.00
_cell.angle_gamma   90.00
#
_symmetry.space_group_name_H-M   'P 1'
#
loop_
_entity.id
_entity.type
_entity.pdbx_description
1 polymer ?
#
loop_
_entity_poly.entity_id
_entity_poly.type
_entity_poly.pdbx_seq_one_letter_code
_entity_poly.pdbx_strand_id
1 'polypeptide(L)'
;MKIKLTLSAIALALLPCLPAKADFFTAAVTKDGWWEVDTDSIQHLNNGTARFVSRYMKDSQAESLGAVLVDCRRPRMMTIRLYNLDTQMWEDTPAPRWFFFKRTSVGAAIQEFVCSTLGN
;
A
#
# COMPACT_ATOMS: atom_id res chain seq x y z
N MET A 1 -39.71 27.66 -36.09
CA MET A 1 -39.74 26.52 -35.15
C MET A 1 -38.39 26.47 -34.45
N LYS A 2 -38.34 26.58 -33.11
CA LYS A 2 -37.10 26.62 -32.31
C LYS A 2 -36.87 25.24 -31.69
N ILE A 3 -35.79 24.57 -32.06
CA ILE A 3 -35.38 23.30 -31.43
C ILE A 3 -34.56 23.67 -30.18
N LYS A 4 -35.09 23.37 -28.99
CA LYS A 4 -34.35 23.45 -27.73
C LYS A 4 -33.47 22.21 -27.62
N LEU A 5 -32.15 22.40 -27.71
CA LEU A 5 -31.17 21.38 -27.32
C LEU A 5 -30.99 21.47 -25.80
N THR A 6 -31.59 20.53 -25.06
CA THR A 6 -31.27 20.30 -23.65
C THR A 6 -29.94 19.56 -23.59
N LEU A 7 -28.87 20.29 -23.27
CA LEU A 7 -27.58 19.72 -22.87
C LEU A 7 -27.73 19.00 -21.53
N SER A 8 -28.08 17.72 -21.56
CA SER A 8 -27.68 16.78 -20.49
C SER A 8 -26.29 16.25 -20.85
N ALA A 9 -25.27 17.08 -20.62
CA ALA A 9 -23.89 16.64 -20.62
C ALA A 9 -23.55 16.17 -19.19
N ILE A 10 -23.80 14.88 -18.96
CA ILE A 10 -22.86 13.95 -18.32
C ILE A 10 -21.93 14.61 -17.30
N ALA A 11 -22.40 14.76 -16.06
CA ALA A 11 -21.52 14.90 -14.90
C ALA A 11 -20.98 13.50 -14.54
N LEU A 12 -20.07 12.99 -15.36
CA LEU A 12 -19.30 11.78 -15.06
C LEU A 12 -17.84 12.21 -14.91
N ALA A 13 -17.23 11.79 -13.80
CA ALA A 13 -15.84 12.03 -13.39
C ALA A 13 -15.57 13.29 -12.54
N LEU A 14 -16.19 13.35 -11.36
CA LEU A 14 -15.44 13.68 -10.14
C LEU A 14 -15.35 12.44 -9.23
N LEU A 15 -15.04 11.29 -9.84
CA LEU A 15 -14.45 10.23 -9.05
C LEU A 15 -13.09 10.79 -8.60
N PRO A 16 -12.78 10.83 -7.30
CA PRO A 16 -11.41 11.11 -6.88
C PRO A 16 -10.52 10.16 -7.67
N CYS A 17 -9.52 10.74 -8.32
CA CYS A 17 -8.55 10.03 -9.13
C CYS A 17 -7.93 8.96 -8.24
N LEU A 18 -8.51 7.75 -8.24
CA LEU A 18 -7.84 6.58 -7.71
C LEU A 18 -6.58 6.49 -8.56
N PRO A 19 -5.38 6.56 -7.94
CA PRO A 19 -4.14 6.54 -8.69
C PRO A 19 -4.19 5.36 -9.66
N ALA A 20 -3.81 5.64 -10.92
CA ALA A 20 -3.78 4.68 -12.01
C ALA A 20 -3.24 3.35 -11.48
N LYS A 21 -4.11 2.33 -11.46
CA LYS A 21 -3.87 0.93 -11.08
C LYS A 21 -2.51 0.72 -10.39
N ALA A 22 -2.43 1.00 -9.10
CA ALA A 22 -1.30 0.56 -8.28
C ALA A 22 -1.10 -0.94 -8.53
N ASP A 23 0.04 -1.33 -9.08
CA ASP A 23 0.36 -2.73 -9.34
C ASP A 23 0.74 -3.37 -8.01
N PHE A 24 -0.29 -3.80 -7.28
CA PHE A 24 -0.14 -4.58 -6.07
C PHE A 24 0.29 -5.99 -6.43
N PHE A 25 1.48 -6.38 -5.97
CA PHE A 25 2.02 -7.73 -6.12
C PHE A 25 2.05 -8.46 -4.80
N THR A 26 1.72 -9.75 -4.81
CA THR A 26 1.77 -10.60 -3.62
C THR A 26 3.20 -10.77 -3.13
N ALA A 27 3.50 -10.23 -1.95
CA ALA A 27 4.80 -10.32 -1.30
C ALA A 27 4.89 -11.51 -0.32
N ALA A 28 3.77 -11.89 0.31
CA ALA A 28 3.73 -13.00 1.25
C ALA A 28 2.33 -13.61 1.35
N VAL A 29 2.25 -14.93 1.56
CA VAL A 29 0.99 -15.67 1.73
C VAL A 29 0.98 -16.37 3.09
N THR A 30 -0.17 -16.35 3.76
CA THR A 30 -0.44 -17.08 5.00
C THR A 30 -1.68 -17.95 4.83
N LYS A 31 -1.98 -18.79 5.83
CA LYS A 31 -3.22 -19.56 5.85
C LYS A 31 -4.49 -18.68 5.97
N ASP A 32 -4.35 -17.46 6.49
CA ASP A 32 -5.48 -16.59 6.84
C ASP A 32 -5.70 -15.44 5.82
N GLY A 33 -4.82 -15.32 4.82
CA GLY A 33 -4.78 -14.22 3.86
C GLY A 33 -3.38 -13.98 3.29
N TRP A 34 -3.20 -12.90 2.53
CA TRP A 34 -1.93 -12.56 1.90
C TRP A 34 -1.61 -11.06 1.98
N TRP A 35 -0.33 -10.73 1.87
CA TRP A 35 0.15 -9.36 1.83
C TRP A 35 0.55 -9.00 0.42
N GLU A 36 0.10 -7.84 -0.02
CA GLU A 36 0.47 -7.25 -1.30
C GLU A 36 1.21 -5.94 -1.09
N VAL A 37 2.15 -5.66 -1.98
CA VAL A 37 2.95 -4.43 -2.00
C VAL A 37 2.68 -3.72 -3.31
N ASP A 38 2.39 -2.42 -3.23
CA ASP A 38 2.36 -1.54 -4.40
C ASP A 38 3.80 -1.29 -4.84
N THR A 39 4.22 -1.93 -5.94
CA THR A 39 5.63 -1.89 -6.38
C THR A 39 6.07 -0.50 -6.82
N ASP A 40 5.15 0.31 -7.33
CA ASP A 40 5.46 1.68 -7.78
C ASP A 40 5.73 2.62 -6.60
N SER A 41 5.25 2.26 -5.41
CA SER A 41 5.47 3.02 -4.18
C SER A 41 6.82 2.73 -3.51
N ILE A 42 7.56 1.71 -3.96
CA ILE A 42 8.83 1.30 -3.34
C ILE A 42 9.90 2.38 -3.59
N GLN A 43 10.34 3.04 -2.52
CA GLN A 43 11.47 3.96 -2.54
C GLN A 43 12.55 3.50 -1.56
N HIS A 44 13.75 3.23 -2.08
CA HIS A 44 14.93 2.94 -1.25
C HIS A 44 15.55 4.24 -0.75
N LEU A 45 15.86 4.28 0.56
CA LEU A 45 16.39 5.45 1.24
C LEU A 45 17.89 5.26 1.54
N ASN A 46 18.63 6.36 1.63
CA ASN A 46 20.10 6.36 1.82
C ASN A 46 20.56 5.70 3.13
N ASN A 47 19.67 5.50 4.10
CA ASN A 47 19.97 4.85 5.38
C ASN A 47 19.85 3.32 5.33
N GLY A 48 19.59 2.72 4.16
CA GLY A 48 19.40 1.27 4.00
C GLY A 48 18.01 0.78 4.41
N THR A 49 17.02 1.66 4.46
CA THR A 49 15.59 1.32 4.61
C THR A 49 14.87 1.55 3.29
N ALA A 50 13.70 0.94 3.10
CA ALA A 50 12.80 1.21 1.99
C ALA A 50 11.42 1.60 2.51
N ARG A 51 10.79 2.58 1.88
CA ARG A 51 9.38 2.94 2.11
C ARG A 51 8.51 2.31 1.01
N PHE A 52 7.32 1.86 1.35
CA PHE A 52 6.36 1.29 0.41
C PHE A 52 4.95 1.31 0.99
N VAL A 53 3.96 1.15 0.13
CA VAL A 53 2.56 0.91 0.49
C VAL A 53 2.29 -0.58 0.41
N SER A 54 1.60 -1.11 1.41
CA SER A 54 1.20 -2.52 1.47
C SER A 54 -0.21 -2.66 1.97
N ARG A 55 -0.87 -3.74 1.54
CA ARG A 55 -2.19 -4.12 2.04
C ARG A 55 -2.24 -5.58 2.45
N TYR A 56 -3.05 -5.86 3.46
CA TYR A 56 -3.42 -7.22 3.82
C TYR A 56 -4.76 -7.56 3.16
N MET A 57 -4.79 -8.67 2.45
CA MET A 57 -5.95 -9.18 1.73
C MET A 57 -6.47 -10.45 2.41
N LYS A 58 -7.78 -10.52 2.62
CA LYS A 58 -8.47 -11.69 3.15
C LYS A 58 -9.84 -11.80 2.47
N ASP A 59 -10.25 -13.00 2.11
CA ASP A 59 -11.55 -13.25 1.44
C ASP A 59 -11.77 -12.33 0.21
N SER A 60 -10.69 -12.03 -0.52
CA SER A 60 -10.66 -11.10 -1.67
C SER A 60 -10.97 -9.63 -1.35
N GLN A 61 -10.89 -9.23 -0.08
CA GLN A 61 -11.07 -7.86 0.38
C GLN A 61 -9.81 -7.33 1.07
N ALA A 62 -9.54 -6.05 0.92
CA ALA A 62 -8.46 -5.38 1.65
C ALA A 62 -8.94 -5.13 3.08
N GLU A 63 -8.30 -5.76 4.06
CA GLU A 63 -8.60 -5.61 5.48
C GLU A 63 -7.75 -4.49 6.12
N SER A 64 -6.57 -4.24 5.56
CA SER A 64 -5.73 -3.12 5.97
C SER A 64 -4.90 -2.62 4.80
N LEU A 65 -4.62 -1.33 4.78
CA LEU A 65 -3.74 -0.66 3.82
C LEU A 65 -2.89 0.34 4.61
N GLY A 66 -1.58 0.35 4.37
CA GLY A 66 -0.65 1.15 5.15
C GLY A 66 0.62 1.50 4.39
N ALA A 67 1.18 2.66 4.71
CA ALA A 67 2.53 3.02 4.31
C ALA A 67 3.51 2.52 5.40
N VAL A 68 4.58 1.87 4.96
CA VAL A 68 5.49 1.09 5.81
C VAL A 68 6.93 1.45 5.46
N LEU A 69 7.79 1.49 6.47
CA LEU A 69 9.24 1.44 6.34
C LEU A 69 9.74 0.05 6.70
N VAL A 70 10.62 -0.52 5.89
CA VAL A 70 11.36 -1.75 6.21
C VAL A 70 12.85 -1.47 6.20
N ASP A 71 13.58 -2.05 7.15
CA ASP A 71 15.05 -1.99 7.16
C ASP A 71 15.59 -3.13 6.29
N CYS A 72 16.39 -2.84 5.26
CA CYS A 72 16.92 -3.87 4.37
C CYS A 72 18.15 -4.61 4.93
N ARG A 73 18.60 -4.25 6.13
CA ARG A 73 19.78 -4.85 6.80
C ARG A 73 19.40 -5.58 8.10
N ARG A 74 18.29 -5.19 8.73
CA ARG A 74 17.81 -5.77 10.00
C ARG A 74 16.36 -6.21 9.86
N PRO A 75 15.95 -7.33 10.48
CA PRO A 75 14.59 -7.85 10.35
C PRO A 75 13.62 -7.02 11.21
N ARG A 76 13.28 -5.83 10.73
CA ARG A 76 12.37 -4.90 11.39
C ARG A 76 11.60 -4.04 10.38
N MET A 77 10.38 -3.71 10.73
CA MET A 77 9.50 -2.83 9.96
C MET A 77 8.79 -1.83 10.87
N MET A 78 8.25 -0.77 10.28
CA MET A 78 7.55 0.29 10.99
C MET A 78 6.39 0.77 10.11
N THR A 79 5.18 0.71 10.63
CA THR A 79 4.03 1.37 10.00
C THR A 79 4.13 2.87 10.28
N ILE A 80 4.10 3.68 9.22
CA ILE A 80 4.18 5.15 9.32
C ILE A 80 2.81 5.80 9.15
N ARG A 81 1.95 5.22 8.29
CA ARG A 81 0.58 5.68 8.06
C ARG A 81 -0.33 4.49 7.83
N LEU A 82 -1.57 4.62 8.27
CA LEU A 82 -2.65 3.70 7.96
C LEU A 82 -3.66 4.40 7.09
N TYR A 83 -4.22 3.69 6.11
CA TYR A 83 -5.33 4.17 5.33
C TYR A 83 -6.62 3.63 5.93
N ASN A 84 -7.47 4.54 6.39
CA ASN A 84 -8.79 4.22 6.88
C ASN A 84 -9.70 3.95 5.68
N LEU A 85 -10.10 2.68 5.51
CA LEU A 85 -10.90 2.24 4.37
C LEU A 85 -12.32 2.81 4.38
N ASP A 86 -12.89 3.03 5.57
CA ASP A 86 -14.25 3.56 5.73
C ASP A 86 -14.31 5.05 5.40
N THR A 87 -13.35 5.83 5.92
CA THR A 87 -13.30 7.27 5.71
C THR A 87 -12.54 7.66 4.44
N GLN A 88 -11.84 6.70 3.82
CA GLN A 88 -10.99 6.88 2.64
C GLN A 88 -9.86 7.90 2.83
N MET A 89 -9.29 7.97 4.04
CA MET A 89 -8.25 8.94 4.40
C MET A 89 -6.99 8.28 4.96
N TRP A 90 -5.84 8.91 4.73
CA TRP A 90 -4.59 8.55 5.37
C TRP A 90 -4.50 9.17 6.76
N GLU A 91 -4.16 8.35 7.75
CA GLU A 91 -3.93 8.74 9.13
C GLU A 91 -2.47 8.45 9.51
N ASP A 92 -1.81 9.43 10.12
CA ASP A 92 -0.46 9.23 10.65
C ASP A 92 -0.49 8.25 11.83
N THR A 93 0.49 7.34 11.88
CA THR A 93 0.65 6.49 13.07
C THR A 93 1.15 7.38 14.22
N PRO A 94 0.42 7.51 15.36
CA PRO A 94 0.75 8.52 16.37
C PRO A 94 2.12 8.36 17.03
N ALA A 95 2.62 7.13 17.10
CA ALA A 95 3.92 6.80 17.68
C ALA A 95 4.57 5.64 16.88
N PRO A 96 5.10 5.92 15.69
CA PRO A 96 5.64 4.88 14.82
C PRO A 96 6.89 4.28 15.46
N ARG A 97 6.92 2.96 15.59
CA ARG A 97 8.01 2.22 16.24
C ARG A 97 8.47 1.06 15.37
N TRP A 98 9.73 0.70 15.51
CA TRP A 98 10.28 -0.49 14.87
C TRP A 98 9.75 -1.75 15.55
N PHE A 99 9.14 -2.62 14.75
CA PHE A 99 8.73 -3.97 15.12
C PHE A 99 9.75 -4.95 14.57
N PHE A 100 10.45 -5.65 15.46
CA PHE A 100 11.38 -6.70 15.08
C PHE A 100 10.62 -7.99 14.78
N PHE A 101 11.04 -8.70 13.74
CA PHE A 101 10.41 -9.95 13.34
C PHE A 101 11.44 -11.07 13.14
N LYS A 102 10.96 -12.32 13.17
CA LYS A 102 11.80 -13.50 12.91
C LYS A 102 12.04 -13.65 11.40
N ARG A 103 13.18 -14.22 11.01
CA ARG A 103 13.52 -14.48 9.59
C ARG A 103 12.55 -15.43 8.87
N THR A 104 11.76 -16.21 9.62
CA THR A 104 10.75 -17.12 9.06
C THR A 104 9.34 -16.53 9.07
N SER A 105 9.20 -15.24 9.40
CA SER A 105 7.91 -14.57 9.50
C SER A 105 7.50 -13.94 8.17
N VAL A 106 6.21 -13.60 8.06
CA VAL A 106 5.66 -12.82 6.95
C VAL A 106 6.42 -11.52 6.72
N GLY A 107 6.85 -10.84 7.80
CA GLY A 107 7.64 -9.62 7.69
C GLY A 107 8.99 -9.83 6.99
N ALA A 108 9.59 -11.03 7.11
CA ALA A 108 10.83 -11.36 6.41
C ALA A 108 10.60 -11.57 4.91
N ALA A 109 9.49 -12.22 4.51
CA ALA A 109 9.12 -12.36 3.11
C ALA A 109 8.83 -11.00 2.45
N ILE A 110 8.10 -10.12 3.16
CA ILE A 110 7.85 -8.74 2.69
C ILE A 110 9.17 -7.97 2.56
N GLN A 111 10.06 -8.08 3.55
CA GLN A 111 11.38 -7.46 3.51
C GLN A 111 12.19 -7.93 2.30
N GLU A 112 12.25 -9.24 2.07
CA GLU A 112 12.97 -9.81 0.93
C GLU A 112 12.40 -9.31 -0.40
N PHE A 113 11.08 -9.32 -0.56
CA PHE A 113 10.39 -8.80 -1.74
C PHE A 113 10.72 -7.33 -2.01
N VAL A 114 10.52 -6.46 -1.00
CA VAL A 114 10.74 -5.01 -1.15
C VAL A 114 12.21 -4.69 -1.39
N CYS A 115 13.11 -5.32 -0.63
CA CYS A 115 14.54 -5.00 -0.68
C CYS A 115 15.25 -5.58 -1.92
N SER A 116 14.67 -6.58 -2.59
CA SER A 116 15.17 -7.11 -3.86
C SER A 116 14.57 -6.43 -5.10
N THR A 117 13.45 -5.71 -4.94
CA THR A 117 12.82 -4.96 -6.02
C THR A 117 13.62 -3.68 -6.30
N LEU A 118 14.00 -3.47 -7.56
CA LEU A 118 14.60 -2.21 -8.00
C LEU A 118 13.57 -1.10 -7.78
N GLY A 119 13.86 -0.16 -6.88
CA GLY A 119 12.98 0.99 -6.67
C GLY A 119 12.99 1.92 -7.88
N ASN A 120 11.90 2.68 -8.03
CA ASN A 120 11.83 3.81 -8.95
C ASN A 120 12.60 5.03 -8.43
#